data_AF-A0A965C767-F1
#
_entry.id   AF-A0A965C767-F1
#
_cell.length_a   1.000
_cell.length_b   1.000
_cell.length_c   1.000
_cell.angle_alpha   90.00
_cell.angle_beta   90.00
_cell.angle_gamma   90.00
#
_symmetry.space_group_name_H-M   'P 1'
#
loop_
_entity.id
_entity.type
_entity.pdbx_description
1 polymer ?
#
loop_
_entity_poly.entity_id
_entity_poly.type
_entity_poly.pdbx_seq_one_letter_code
_entity_poly.pdbx_strand_id
1 'polypeptide(L)'
;GMLPMAAPAQRGAMAVGRAGEQFAERAVPQVMNRGGLLAEMLGAMGEGTTSNMAERVGKINASEILFPGRTQTSLSSAEKSALTKYKKSLDVPAVMRRERLAIEGGGNIVEPTPGEKFREGLGIEPTYLMDKYVVPVSSDWSGGGETIKQAAGVPLARPVKKQAGTKYGLLEQNIEEDVGWASMPGAASSKTNNLNEYAALGDTVGVSSLLGQDSSNFSHHIAQGLIGQLPVLRPSKDATKLLDSTIQNKIVPKKLKDGTVVKTQPFKNFPGVTSENIYDIMSQGTKDYSAGDIRKAIAEEMSKAEFRDLGFPKWDTFTNLVNEPGAYTGASGGVMFKAKPGGQILTPSYEHGSYTAGIPTEGVLGGFKNAAGEIVTVPDYKIFRKTFERLRNQGKTDANIRTSILKAHHGEQVDQQTIDGLLQYLGYIP
;
A
#
# COMPACT_ATOMS: atom_id res chain seq x y z
N GLY A 1 18.82 -32.74 34.32
CA GLY A 1 18.61 -31.68 35.32
C GLY A 1 18.88 -30.35 34.66
N MET A 2 18.06 -29.35 35.02
CA MET A 2 18.05 -27.95 34.56
C MET A 2 17.35 -27.67 33.22
N LEU A 3 16.11 -27.19 33.36
CA LEU A 3 15.32 -26.45 32.37
C LEU A 3 15.80 -24.99 32.32
N PRO A 4 15.80 -24.31 31.16
CA PRO A 4 15.84 -22.86 31.12
C PRO A 4 14.43 -22.27 31.21
N MET A 5 14.24 -21.39 32.19
CA MET A 5 13.03 -20.58 32.38
C MET A 5 12.96 -19.48 31.31
N ALA A 6 11.87 -19.47 30.54
CA ALA A 6 11.53 -18.36 29.66
C ALA A 6 10.91 -17.21 30.48
N ALA A 7 11.50 -16.01 30.38
CA ALA A 7 10.98 -14.79 31.00
C ALA A 7 9.88 -14.13 30.11
N PRO A 8 8.85 -13.50 30.70
CA PRO A 8 7.77 -12.87 29.95
C PRO A 8 8.09 -11.39 29.66
N ALA A 9 8.58 -11.10 28.45
CA ALA A 9 8.87 -9.73 28.02
C ALA A 9 8.32 -9.44 26.60
N GLN A 10 6.99 -9.44 26.45
CA GLN A 10 6.33 -9.03 25.19
C GLN A 10 5.13 -8.08 25.37
N ARG A 11 4.81 -7.63 26.60
CA ARG A 11 3.69 -6.68 26.82
C ARG A 11 4.08 -5.19 26.79
N GLY A 12 5.36 -4.84 26.77
CA GLY A 12 5.83 -3.44 26.89
C GLY A 12 6.01 -2.68 25.58
N ALA A 13 6.23 -3.35 24.44
CA ALA A 13 6.67 -2.68 23.22
C ALA A 13 5.53 -2.05 22.38
N MET A 14 4.27 -2.41 22.62
CA MET A 14 3.11 -1.85 21.87
C MET A 14 2.52 -0.57 22.48
N ALA A 15 3.02 -0.11 23.64
CA ALA A 15 2.49 1.07 24.33
C ALA A 15 3.09 2.40 23.84
N VAL A 16 4.28 2.39 23.23
CA VAL A 16 4.99 3.61 22.80
C VAL A 16 4.56 4.09 21.41
N GLY A 17 3.97 3.22 20.58
CA GLY A 17 3.51 3.57 19.23
C GLY A 17 2.22 4.42 19.16
N ARG A 18 1.44 4.50 20.24
CA ARG A 18 0.11 5.16 20.20
C ARG A 18 0.12 6.67 20.47
N ALA A 19 1.19 7.21 21.05
CA ALA A 19 1.30 8.64 21.35
C ALA A 19 1.87 9.47 20.19
N GLY A 20 2.62 8.85 19.27
CA GLY A 20 3.25 9.52 18.14
C GLY A 20 2.31 9.78 16.96
N GLU A 21 1.33 8.89 16.71
CA GLU A 21 0.43 9.00 15.54
C GLU A 21 -0.53 10.19 15.64
N GLN A 22 -0.87 10.68 16.83
CA GLN A 22 -1.84 11.79 16.98
C GLN A 22 -1.22 13.19 16.93
N PHE A 23 0.11 13.31 16.93
CA PHE A 23 0.79 14.61 16.89
C PHE A 23 1.28 15.02 15.49
N ALA A 24 1.24 14.12 14.49
CA ALA A 24 1.68 14.42 13.13
C ALA A 24 0.57 14.96 12.19
N GLU A 25 -0.72 14.87 12.54
CA GLU A 25 -1.84 15.30 11.68
C GLU A 25 -2.21 16.80 11.81
N ARG A 26 -1.22 17.70 11.82
CA ARG A 26 -1.46 19.15 11.66
C ARG A 26 -0.87 19.67 10.35
N ALA A 27 -1.47 19.25 9.24
CA ALA A 27 -1.48 19.99 7.99
C ALA A 27 -2.56 19.44 7.04
N VAL A 28 -3.83 19.77 7.29
CA VAL A 28 -4.90 19.61 6.28
C VAL A 28 -5.41 21.01 5.92
N PRO A 29 -5.36 21.44 4.65
CA PRO A 29 -6.04 22.64 4.21
C PRO A 29 -7.55 22.45 4.34
N GLN A 30 -8.20 23.37 5.07
CA GLN A 30 -9.65 23.45 5.13
C GLN A 30 -10.24 23.70 3.74
N VAL A 31 -11.03 22.75 3.24
CA VAL A 31 -12.03 23.02 2.20
C VAL A 31 -13.36 22.45 2.68
N MET A 32 -14.04 23.23 3.53
CA MET A 32 -15.47 23.09 3.78
C MET A 32 -16.18 24.16 2.96
N ASN A 33 -17.07 23.72 2.05
CA ASN A 33 -18.39 24.30 1.76
C ASN A 33 -18.89 23.83 0.38
N ARG A 34 -19.57 22.69 0.35
CA ARG A 34 -20.64 22.44 -0.63
C ARG A 34 -21.79 21.74 0.08
N GLY A 35 -22.84 22.51 0.36
CA GLY A 35 -24.14 21.97 0.73
C GLY A 35 -24.64 21.07 -0.38
N GLY A 36 -24.95 19.84 -0.01
CA GLY A 36 -25.49 18.79 -0.86
C GLY A 36 -26.00 17.66 0.05
N LEU A 37 -26.72 16.72 -0.52
CA LEU A 37 -27.42 15.63 0.17
C LEU A 37 -26.55 14.88 1.20
N LEU A 38 -25.22 14.84 1.00
CA LEU A 38 -24.24 14.27 1.92
C LEU A 38 -24.07 15.09 3.22
N ALA A 39 -24.10 16.41 3.15
CA ALA A 39 -24.03 17.29 4.32
C ALA A 39 -25.31 17.22 5.16
N GLU A 40 -26.47 17.05 4.53
CA GLU A 40 -27.76 16.85 5.21
C GLU A 40 -27.83 15.49 5.91
N MET A 41 -27.33 14.41 5.27
CA MET A 41 -27.21 13.12 5.94
C MET A 41 -26.25 13.18 7.14
N LEU A 42 -25.11 13.86 7.02
CA LEU A 42 -24.17 14.06 8.12
C LEU A 42 -24.78 14.89 9.27
N GLY A 43 -25.56 15.92 8.95
CA GLY A 43 -26.30 16.72 9.92
C GLY A 43 -27.35 15.90 10.68
N ALA A 44 -28.14 15.10 9.96
CA ALA A 44 -29.18 14.25 10.54
C ALA A 44 -28.63 13.10 11.41
N MET A 45 -27.39 12.65 11.17
CA MET A 45 -26.71 11.66 12.03
C MET A 45 -26.14 12.28 13.31
N GLY A 46 -26.02 13.61 13.40
CA GLY A 46 -25.47 14.34 14.55
C GLY A 46 -26.52 14.89 15.52
N GLU A 47 -27.76 15.07 15.09
CA GLU A 47 -28.82 15.72 15.87
C GLU A 47 -29.78 14.68 16.46
N GLY A 48 -29.65 14.39 17.77
CA GLY A 48 -30.68 13.66 18.51
C GLY A 48 -30.23 12.72 19.62
N THR A 49 -28.93 12.52 19.85
CA THR A 49 -28.44 11.67 20.94
C THR A 49 -27.83 12.51 22.06
N THR A 50 -28.38 12.39 23.27
CA THR A 50 -27.67 12.75 24.49
C THR A 50 -26.39 11.91 24.55
N SER A 51 -25.23 12.54 24.34
CA SER A 51 -23.95 11.83 24.34
C SER A 51 -23.67 11.28 25.74
N ASN A 52 -23.88 9.98 25.92
CA ASN A 52 -23.48 9.25 27.10
C ASN A 52 -22.03 8.81 26.91
N MET A 53 -21.10 9.78 26.88
CA MET A 53 -19.67 9.57 26.60
C MET A 53 -19.16 8.30 27.28
N ALA A 54 -18.79 7.29 26.48
CA ALA A 54 -18.36 6.02 27.05
C ALA A 54 -17.04 6.18 27.83
N GLU A 55 -17.09 5.93 29.14
CA GLU A 55 -15.91 6.01 30.02
C GLU A 55 -14.96 4.81 29.86
N ARG A 56 -15.42 3.71 29.27
CA ARG A 56 -14.70 2.44 29.19
C ARG A 56 -14.87 1.77 27.83
N VAL A 57 -13.83 1.02 27.43
CA VAL A 57 -13.89 0.05 26.33
C VAL A 57 -13.64 -1.33 26.94
N GLY A 58 -14.67 -2.17 26.96
CA GLY A 58 -14.65 -3.42 27.71
C GLY A 58 -14.32 -3.16 29.18
N LYS A 59 -13.21 -3.71 29.67
CA LYS A 59 -12.76 -3.55 31.06
C LYS A 59 -11.78 -2.41 31.29
N ILE A 60 -11.36 -1.66 30.27
CA ILE A 60 -10.31 -0.63 30.38
C ILE A 60 -10.93 0.78 30.28
N ASN A 61 -10.46 1.72 31.09
CA ASN A 61 -10.88 3.12 31.02
C ASN A 61 -10.40 3.78 29.71
N ALA A 62 -11.23 4.63 29.11
CA ALA A 62 -10.90 5.34 27.87
C ALA A 62 -9.60 6.17 27.98
N SER A 63 -9.34 6.76 29.15
CA SER A 63 -8.10 7.51 29.39
C SER A 63 -6.86 6.63 29.40
N GLU A 64 -6.95 5.40 29.90
CA GLU A 64 -5.82 4.46 29.91
C GLU A 64 -5.51 3.92 28.51
N ILE A 65 -6.52 3.85 27.63
CA ILE A 65 -6.33 3.41 26.24
C ILE A 65 -5.60 4.47 25.43
N LEU A 66 -6.01 5.74 25.59
CA LEU A 66 -5.48 6.86 24.83
C LEU A 66 -4.17 7.42 25.42
N PHE A 67 -4.05 7.41 26.74
CA PHE A 67 -2.92 7.96 27.50
C PHE A 67 -2.47 6.95 28.59
N PRO A 68 -1.87 5.82 28.19
CA PRO A 68 -1.49 4.76 29.12
C PRO A 68 -0.55 5.27 30.22
N GLY A 69 -0.82 4.87 31.46
CA GLY A 69 -0.01 5.26 32.62
C GLY A 69 -0.14 6.72 33.07
N ARG A 70 -1.08 7.50 32.50
CA ARG A 70 -1.32 8.90 32.86
C ARG A 70 -2.69 9.11 33.49
N THR A 71 -2.72 9.89 34.57
CA THR A 71 -3.98 10.30 35.21
C THR A 71 -4.65 11.42 34.41
N GLN A 72 -5.98 11.49 34.44
CA GLN A 72 -6.71 12.57 33.73
C GLN A 72 -6.34 13.97 34.21
N THR A 73 -5.94 14.12 35.48
CA THR A 73 -5.49 15.40 36.03
C THR A 73 -4.13 15.84 35.48
N SER A 74 -3.27 14.89 35.07
CA SER A 74 -1.97 15.14 34.44
C SER A 74 -2.04 15.48 32.94
N LEU A 75 -3.23 15.41 32.34
CA LEU A 75 -3.43 15.71 30.92
C LEU A 75 -3.49 17.22 30.69
N SER A 76 -2.82 17.68 29.64
CA SER A 76 -2.95 19.04 29.11
C SER A 76 -4.37 19.29 28.58
N SER A 77 -4.72 20.55 28.34
CA SER A 77 -6.03 20.90 27.76
C SER A 77 -6.28 20.26 26.39
N ALA A 78 -5.23 20.12 25.56
CA ALA A 78 -5.33 19.46 24.26
C ALA A 78 -5.60 17.96 24.42
N GLU A 79 -4.91 17.29 25.35
CA GLU A 79 -5.10 15.87 25.64
C GLU A 79 -6.48 15.58 26.24
N LYS A 80 -6.98 16.45 27.12
CA LYS A 80 -8.35 16.37 27.64
C LYS A 80 -9.37 16.50 26.52
N SER A 81 -9.16 17.44 25.58
CA SER A 81 -10.02 17.58 24.40
C SER A 81 -9.99 16.32 23.52
N ALA A 82 -8.81 15.73 23.30
CA ALA A 82 -8.67 14.47 22.57
C ALA A 82 -9.38 13.30 23.28
N LEU A 83 -9.27 13.20 24.61
CA LEU A 83 -9.99 12.21 25.40
C LEU A 83 -11.50 12.37 25.27
N THR A 84 -12.03 13.59 25.36
CA THR A 84 -13.47 13.86 25.17
C THR A 84 -13.93 13.45 23.77
N LYS A 85 -13.17 13.78 22.72
CA LYS A 85 -13.46 13.35 21.35
C LYS A 85 -13.46 11.82 21.22
N TYR A 86 -12.47 11.16 21.82
CA TYR A 86 -12.40 9.71 21.82
C TYR A 86 -13.60 9.07 22.51
N LYS A 87 -13.95 9.52 23.73
CA LYS A 87 -15.13 9.02 24.45
C LYS A 87 -16.42 9.23 23.67
N LYS A 88 -16.59 10.38 23.01
CA LYS A 88 -17.73 10.62 22.13
C LYS A 88 -17.76 9.67 20.93
N SER A 89 -16.61 9.36 20.33
CA SER A 89 -16.54 8.43 19.20
C SER A 89 -16.97 7.00 19.59
N LEU A 90 -16.79 6.62 20.85
CA LEU A 90 -17.20 5.32 21.38
C LEU A 90 -18.73 5.17 21.49
N ASP A 91 -19.50 6.26 21.39
CA ASP A 91 -20.96 6.19 21.31
C ASP A 91 -21.41 5.51 20.00
N VAL A 92 -20.53 5.44 18.98
CA VAL A 92 -20.75 4.67 17.75
C VAL A 92 -20.45 3.19 18.01
N PRO A 93 -21.44 2.27 17.91
CA PRO A 93 -21.24 0.87 18.30
C PRO A 93 -20.14 0.13 17.52
N ALA A 94 -19.92 0.50 16.25
CA ALA A 94 -18.87 -0.08 15.42
C ALA A 94 -17.47 0.39 15.86
N VAL A 95 -17.32 1.65 16.26
CA VAL A 95 -16.10 2.17 16.88
C VAL A 95 -15.83 1.44 18.20
N MET A 96 -16.82 1.36 19.10
CA MET A 96 -16.69 0.63 20.36
C MET A 96 -16.25 -0.83 20.14
N ARG A 97 -16.84 -1.54 19.17
CA ARG A 97 -16.43 -2.91 18.82
C ARG A 97 -15.00 -2.98 18.32
N ARG A 98 -14.59 -2.08 17.42
CA ARG A 98 -13.22 -2.00 16.90
C ARG A 98 -12.22 -1.81 18.03
N GLU A 99 -12.44 -0.83 18.89
CA GLU A 99 -11.51 -0.50 19.98
C GLU A 99 -11.47 -1.64 21.02
N ARG A 100 -12.60 -2.29 21.31
CA ARG A 100 -12.63 -3.47 22.19
C ARG A 100 -11.82 -4.63 21.62
N LEU A 101 -12.02 -4.94 20.34
CA LEU A 101 -11.27 -6.00 19.66
C LEU A 101 -9.78 -5.66 19.57
N ALA A 102 -9.40 -4.40 19.40
CA ALA A 102 -8.00 -3.99 19.43
C ALA A 102 -7.31 -4.23 20.78
N ILE A 103 -8.08 -4.27 21.88
CA ILE A 103 -7.60 -4.58 23.23
C ILE A 103 -7.60 -6.08 23.49
N GLU A 104 -8.71 -6.75 23.17
CA GLU A 104 -8.96 -8.14 23.55
C GLU A 104 -8.43 -9.15 22.53
N GLY A 105 -8.35 -8.77 21.26
CA GLY A 105 -8.06 -9.65 20.13
C GLY A 105 -6.58 -9.98 19.93
N GLY A 106 -5.67 -9.41 20.72
CA GLY A 106 -4.25 -9.80 20.69
C GLY A 106 -3.43 -9.27 19.51
N GLY A 107 -3.93 -8.27 18.76
CA GLY A 107 -3.16 -7.59 17.72
C GLY A 107 -3.26 -8.25 16.34
N ASN A 108 -2.14 -8.30 15.60
CA ASN A 108 -2.12 -8.83 14.23
C ASN A 108 -1.90 -10.35 14.25
N ILE A 109 -2.59 -11.09 13.39
CA ILE A 109 -2.29 -12.50 13.10
C ILE A 109 -1.87 -12.56 11.64
N VAL A 110 -0.57 -12.71 11.46
CA VAL A 110 0.11 -12.84 10.16
C VAL A 110 0.94 -14.11 10.24
N GLU A 111 0.74 -15.00 9.28
CA GLU A 111 1.41 -16.30 9.23
C GLU A 111 2.10 -16.48 7.88
N PRO A 112 3.19 -17.25 7.78
CA PRO A 112 3.75 -17.61 6.49
C PRO A 112 2.69 -18.24 5.58
N THR A 113 2.63 -17.83 4.31
CA THR A 113 1.69 -18.45 3.36
C THR A 113 2.19 -19.87 3.00
N PRO A 114 1.38 -20.92 3.20
CA PRO A 114 1.77 -22.26 2.80
C PRO A 114 2.12 -22.36 1.31
N GLY A 115 3.24 -23.02 1.01
CA GLY A 115 3.69 -23.27 -0.37
C GLY A 115 4.37 -22.09 -1.07
N GLU A 116 4.49 -20.93 -0.41
CA GLU A 116 5.28 -19.82 -0.93
C GLU A 116 6.69 -19.85 -0.36
N LYS A 117 7.67 -19.90 -1.25
CA LYS A 117 9.08 -19.83 -0.91
C LYS A 117 9.71 -18.73 -1.75
N PHE A 118 10.36 -17.80 -1.09
CA PHE A 118 11.09 -16.72 -1.73
C PHE A 118 12.57 -17.04 -1.66
N ARG A 119 13.25 -17.00 -2.80
CA ARG A 119 14.70 -17.04 -2.82
C ARG A 119 15.23 -15.69 -2.37
N GLU A 120 16.35 -15.71 -1.66
CA GLU A 120 17.13 -14.49 -1.46
C GLU A 120 17.63 -14.01 -2.82
N GLY A 121 17.58 -12.70 -3.04
CA GLY A 121 18.19 -12.10 -4.22
C GLY A 121 19.71 -12.29 -4.19
N LEU A 122 20.35 -12.50 -5.35
CA LEU A 122 21.80 -12.70 -5.43
C LEU A 122 22.59 -11.51 -4.85
N GLY A 123 22.06 -10.29 -4.99
CA GLY A 123 22.70 -9.06 -4.54
C GLY A 123 23.83 -8.67 -5.49
N ILE A 124 23.71 -7.53 -6.17
CA ILE A 124 24.72 -7.07 -7.14
C ILE A 124 25.48 -5.85 -6.63
N GLU A 125 26.78 -5.80 -6.95
CA GLU A 125 27.55 -4.55 -6.86
C GLU A 125 27.13 -3.60 -8.00
N PRO A 126 27.16 -2.28 -7.79
CA PRO A 126 26.77 -1.31 -8.82
C PRO A 126 27.52 -1.49 -10.14
N THR A 127 28.80 -1.85 -10.08
CA THR A 127 29.68 -2.06 -11.24
C THR A 127 29.17 -3.09 -12.23
N TYR A 128 28.32 -4.04 -11.79
CA TYR A 128 27.62 -4.97 -12.69
C TYR A 128 26.78 -4.24 -13.76
N LEU A 129 26.26 -3.06 -13.45
CA LEU A 129 25.41 -2.30 -14.36
C LEU A 129 26.20 -1.47 -15.38
N MET A 130 27.54 -1.39 -15.30
CA MET A 130 28.34 -0.61 -16.24
C MET A 130 28.05 -1.00 -17.70
N ASP A 131 27.84 0.01 -18.55
CA ASP A 131 27.51 -0.11 -19.98
C ASP A 131 26.18 -0.83 -20.28
N LYS A 132 25.42 -1.26 -19.26
CA LYS A 132 24.09 -1.85 -19.41
C LYS A 132 23.01 -0.78 -19.48
N TYR A 133 21.90 -1.12 -20.09
CA TYR A 133 20.68 -0.30 -20.05
C TYR A 133 19.85 -0.67 -18.83
N VAL A 134 19.39 0.34 -18.10
CA VAL A 134 18.45 0.17 -16.99
C VAL A 134 17.08 0.71 -17.38
N VAL A 135 16.04 -0.08 -17.12
CA VAL A 135 14.65 0.27 -17.41
C VAL A 135 13.84 0.26 -16.10
N PRO A 136 13.16 1.36 -15.73
CA PRO A 136 12.36 1.38 -14.52
C PRO A 136 11.11 0.50 -14.66
N VAL A 137 10.88 -0.32 -13.64
CA VAL A 137 9.69 -1.15 -13.47
C VAL A 137 9.00 -0.72 -12.17
N SER A 138 7.85 -0.08 -12.30
CA SER A 138 7.14 0.46 -11.15
C SER A 138 6.56 -0.64 -10.26
N SER A 139 6.64 -0.42 -8.95
CA SER A 139 6.06 -1.31 -7.93
C SER A 139 5.24 -0.52 -6.93
N ASP A 140 4.27 -1.20 -6.32
CA ASP A 140 3.72 -0.78 -5.04
C ASP A 140 4.65 -1.19 -3.89
N TRP A 141 4.26 -0.89 -2.65
CA TRP A 141 5.08 -1.18 -1.48
C TRP A 141 4.81 -2.56 -0.89
N SER A 142 3.91 -3.36 -1.49
CA SER A 142 3.43 -4.58 -0.88
C SER A 142 4.53 -5.63 -0.72
N GLY A 143 4.52 -6.31 0.42
CA GLY A 143 5.37 -7.46 0.69
C GLY A 143 4.77 -8.78 0.22
N GLY A 144 5.44 -9.88 0.52
CA GLY A 144 5.09 -11.23 0.06
C GLY A 144 5.34 -12.34 1.08
N GLY A 145 4.74 -13.50 0.87
CA GLY A 145 5.03 -14.72 1.65
C GLY A 145 4.28 -14.85 2.96
N GLU A 146 3.31 -13.96 3.20
CA GLU A 146 2.58 -13.89 4.46
C GLU A 146 1.07 -13.79 4.19
N THR A 147 0.27 -14.44 5.03
CA THR A 147 -1.19 -14.38 5.01
C THR A 147 -1.69 -13.69 6.26
N ILE A 148 -2.40 -12.58 6.07
CA ILE A 148 -3.05 -11.81 7.13
C ILE A 148 -4.39 -12.46 7.42
N LYS A 149 -4.63 -12.87 8.66
CA LYS A 149 -5.91 -13.41 9.16
C LYS A 149 -6.61 -12.44 10.11
N GLN A 150 -5.85 -11.56 10.75
CA GLN A 150 -6.35 -10.58 11.71
C GLN A 150 -5.48 -9.33 11.69
N ALA A 151 -6.10 -8.17 11.78
CA ALA A 151 -5.41 -6.89 11.83
C ALA A 151 -5.95 -6.04 12.99
N ALA A 152 -5.05 -5.53 13.84
CA ALA A 152 -5.36 -4.78 15.06
C ALA A 152 -6.46 -5.44 15.92
N GLY A 153 -6.38 -6.76 16.12
CA GLY A 153 -7.33 -7.53 16.94
C GLY A 153 -8.67 -7.83 16.27
N VAL A 154 -8.91 -7.34 15.06
CA VAL A 154 -10.17 -7.56 14.32
C VAL A 154 -9.96 -8.64 13.25
N PRO A 155 -10.60 -9.81 13.37
CA PRO A 155 -10.43 -10.92 12.43
C PRO A 155 -11.02 -10.59 11.06
N LEU A 156 -10.41 -11.16 10.03
CA LEU A 156 -10.87 -11.04 8.65
C LEU A 156 -11.86 -12.16 8.31
N ALA A 157 -12.93 -11.81 7.58
CA ALA A 157 -13.87 -12.79 7.03
C ALA A 157 -13.23 -13.73 6.00
N ARG A 158 -12.21 -13.25 5.28
CA ARG A 158 -11.36 -14.03 4.38
C ARG A 158 -9.91 -13.67 4.64
N PRO A 159 -9.00 -14.66 4.79
CA PRO A 159 -7.57 -14.37 4.87
C PRO A 159 -7.09 -13.60 3.63
N VAL A 160 -6.15 -12.67 3.83
CA VAL A 160 -5.57 -11.86 2.75
C VAL A 160 -4.11 -12.24 2.59
N LYS A 161 -3.77 -12.75 1.41
CA LYS A 161 -2.43 -13.21 1.09
C LYS A 161 -1.59 -12.07 0.53
N LYS A 162 -0.45 -11.73 1.14
CA LYS A 162 0.55 -10.80 0.61
C LYS A 162 1.26 -11.45 -0.57
N GLN A 163 1.16 -10.85 -1.76
CA GLN A 163 1.59 -11.46 -3.04
C GLN A 163 2.77 -10.75 -3.69
N ALA A 164 3.63 -10.17 -2.85
CA ALA A 164 5.02 -9.87 -3.15
C ALA A 164 5.26 -8.74 -4.17
N GLY A 165 4.80 -7.51 -3.91
CA GLY A 165 5.01 -6.34 -4.79
C GLY A 165 6.35 -6.31 -5.53
N THR A 166 7.46 -5.98 -4.85
CA THR A 166 8.80 -6.04 -5.49
C THR A 166 9.41 -7.44 -5.50
N LYS A 167 9.01 -8.30 -4.57
CA LYS A 167 9.58 -9.65 -4.39
C LYS A 167 8.94 -10.71 -5.30
N TYR A 168 8.02 -10.33 -6.20
CA TYR A 168 7.22 -11.27 -7.00
C TYR A 168 8.12 -12.21 -7.82
N GLY A 169 9.11 -11.66 -8.51
CA GLY A 169 10.07 -12.47 -9.28
C GLY A 169 10.99 -13.33 -8.43
N LEU A 170 11.05 -13.13 -7.11
CA LEU A 170 11.85 -13.95 -6.19
C LEU A 170 11.09 -15.19 -5.69
N LEU A 171 9.80 -15.32 -5.99
CA LEU A 171 9.03 -16.51 -5.69
C LEU A 171 9.55 -17.71 -6.50
N GLU A 172 9.81 -18.85 -5.86
CA GLU A 172 10.39 -20.04 -6.52
C GLU A 172 9.63 -20.45 -7.79
N GLN A 173 8.29 -20.48 -7.75
CA GLN A 173 7.48 -20.81 -8.93
C GLN A 173 7.71 -19.82 -10.09
N ASN A 174 7.82 -18.53 -9.80
CA ASN A 174 8.05 -17.51 -10.83
C ASN A 174 9.47 -17.59 -11.39
N ILE A 175 10.46 -17.97 -10.59
CA ILE A 175 11.83 -18.18 -11.06
C ILE A 175 11.88 -19.37 -12.03
N GLU A 176 11.19 -20.46 -11.71
CA GLU A 176 11.11 -21.66 -12.57
C GLU A 176 10.42 -21.39 -13.91
N GLU A 177 9.55 -20.36 -13.95
CA GLU A 177 8.80 -19.96 -15.14
C GLU A 177 9.38 -18.74 -15.87
N ASP A 178 10.60 -18.29 -15.51
CA ASP A 178 11.22 -17.10 -16.09
C ASP A 178 10.37 -15.82 -15.94
N VAL A 179 9.62 -15.68 -14.85
CA VAL A 179 8.75 -14.53 -14.57
C VAL A 179 9.44 -13.54 -13.64
N GLY A 180 9.80 -12.37 -14.16
CA GLY A 180 10.46 -11.32 -13.40
C GLY A 180 9.50 -10.43 -12.61
N TRP A 181 8.30 -10.18 -13.13
CA TRP A 181 7.37 -9.19 -12.57
C TRP A 181 5.90 -9.49 -12.89
N ALA A 182 4.96 -9.04 -12.06
CA ALA A 182 3.52 -9.13 -12.31
C ALA A 182 2.93 -7.78 -12.77
N SER A 183 1.99 -7.81 -13.70
CA SER A 183 1.19 -6.62 -14.06
C SER A 183 -0.12 -6.99 -14.77
N MET A 184 -0.94 -5.97 -15.07
CA MET A 184 -2.09 -6.13 -15.96
C MET A 184 -1.60 -6.35 -17.41
N PRO A 185 -2.27 -7.18 -18.24
CA PRO A 185 -1.77 -7.57 -19.57
C PRO A 185 -1.31 -6.41 -20.46
N GLY A 186 -2.08 -5.32 -20.55
CA GLY A 186 -1.70 -4.16 -21.35
C GLY A 186 -0.45 -3.43 -20.82
N ALA A 187 -0.31 -3.31 -19.50
CA ALA A 187 0.85 -2.69 -18.87
C ALA A 187 2.08 -3.61 -18.93
N ALA A 188 1.90 -4.92 -18.73
CA ALA A 188 2.94 -5.93 -18.91
C ALA A 188 3.48 -5.92 -20.35
N SER A 189 2.60 -5.89 -21.35
CA SER A 189 2.97 -5.84 -22.76
C SER A 189 3.72 -4.55 -23.09
N SER A 190 3.19 -3.39 -22.65
CA SER A 190 3.86 -2.11 -22.86
C SER A 190 5.26 -2.07 -22.21
N LYS A 191 5.42 -2.61 -21.00
CA LYS A 191 6.73 -2.66 -20.32
C LYS A 191 7.68 -3.68 -20.94
N THR A 192 7.18 -4.82 -21.40
CA THR A 192 7.97 -5.83 -22.12
C THR A 192 8.50 -5.26 -23.44
N ASN A 193 7.68 -4.49 -24.18
CA ASN A 193 8.12 -3.80 -25.40
C ASN A 193 9.23 -2.78 -25.10
N ASN A 194 9.08 -1.99 -24.04
CA ASN A 194 10.13 -1.06 -23.61
C ASN A 194 11.44 -1.80 -23.27
N LEU A 195 11.37 -2.93 -22.55
CA LEU A 195 12.55 -3.75 -22.27
C LEU A 195 13.19 -4.29 -23.56
N ASN A 196 12.39 -4.73 -24.53
CA ASN A 196 12.87 -5.20 -25.82
C ASN A 196 13.54 -4.08 -26.64
N GLU A 197 13.02 -2.86 -26.60
CA GLU A 197 13.63 -1.70 -27.27
C GLU A 197 15.06 -1.45 -26.78
N TYR A 198 15.28 -1.49 -25.46
CA TYR A 198 16.63 -1.34 -24.90
C TYR A 198 17.49 -2.61 -25.07
N ALA A 199 16.89 -3.80 -25.03
CA ALA A 199 17.60 -5.05 -25.28
C ALA A 199 18.16 -5.15 -26.70
N ALA A 200 17.57 -4.45 -27.67
CA ALA A 200 18.10 -4.32 -29.03
C ALA A 200 19.35 -3.41 -29.11
N LEU A 201 19.59 -2.57 -28.09
CA LEU A 201 20.75 -1.68 -28.00
C LEU A 201 21.89 -2.30 -27.18
N GLY A 202 21.59 -3.19 -26.24
CA GLY A 202 22.56 -3.91 -25.43
C GLY A 202 21.94 -4.59 -24.20
N ASP A 203 22.79 -5.15 -23.35
CA ASP A 203 22.37 -5.81 -22.11
C ASP A 203 21.43 -4.92 -21.29
N THR A 204 20.24 -5.43 -20.96
CA THR A 204 19.19 -4.64 -20.32
C THR A 204 18.72 -5.26 -19.02
N VAL A 205 18.57 -4.41 -18.00
CA VAL A 205 18.11 -4.77 -16.65
C VAL A 205 16.83 -4.00 -16.33
N GLY A 206 15.77 -4.74 -15.98
CA GLY A 206 14.59 -4.16 -15.34
C GLY A 206 14.90 -3.87 -13.88
N VAL A 207 14.65 -2.64 -13.44
CA VAL A 207 14.97 -2.18 -12.08
C VAL A 207 13.70 -1.69 -11.40
N SER A 208 13.39 -2.26 -10.22
CA SER A 208 12.23 -1.85 -9.43
C SER A 208 12.31 -0.37 -9.06
N SER A 209 11.17 0.33 -9.06
CA SER A 209 11.03 1.67 -8.53
C SER A 209 9.69 1.81 -7.80
N LEU A 210 9.75 2.10 -6.50
CA LEU A 210 8.58 2.19 -5.64
C LEU A 210 7.82 3.49 -5.91
N LEU A 211 6.51 3.36 -6.12
CA LEU A 211 5.58 4.48 -6.26
C LEU A 211 5.29 5.12 -4.88
N GLY A 212 4.27 5.99 -4.80
CA GLY A 212 3.79 6.49 -3.52
C GLY A 212 3.13 5.41 -2.68
N GLN A 213 3.01 5.62 -1.36
CA GLN A 213 2.40 4.68 -0.41
C GLN A 213 1.02 4.19 -0.85
N ASP A 214 0.22 5.09 -1.42
CA ASP A 214 -1.15 4.81 -1.89
C ASP A 214 -1.21 3.90 -3.12
N SER A 215 -0.08 3.57 -3.75
CA SER A 215 -0.05 2.65 -4.89
C SER A 215 -0.55 1.26 -4.52
N SER A 216 -0.32 0.81 -3.28
CA SER A 216 -0.83 -0.47 -2.77
C SER A 216 -2.37 -0.53 -2.73
N ASN A 217 -3.08 0.61 -2.80
CA ASN A 217 -4.54 0.65 -2.87
C ASN A 217 -5.10 0.06 -4.17
N PHE A 218 -4.29 0.00 -5.24
CA PHE A 218 -4.67 -0.67 -6.48
C PHE A 218 -4.65 -2.21 -6.33
N SER A 219 -3.78 -2.71 -5.46
CA SER A 219 -3.63 -4.13 -5.17
C SER A 219 -4.74 -4.65 -4.26
N HIS A 220 -5.02 -5.95 -4.36
CA HIS A 220 -6.19 -6.56 -3.70
C HIS A 220 -6.10 -6.54 -2.16
N HIS A 221 -4.88 -6.53 -1.62
CA HIS A 221 -4.60 -6.69 -0.20
C HIS A 221 -5.35 -5.69 0.68
N ILE A 222 -5.25 -4.40 0.34
CA ILE A 222 -5.81 -3.33 1.17
C ILE A 222 -7.33 -3.41 1.16
N ALA A 223 -7.95 -3.40 -0.01
CA ALA A 223 -9.41 -3.42 -0.13
C ALA A 223 -10.01 -4.70 0.46
N GLN A 224 -9.43 -5.88 0.21
CA GLN A 224 -9.91 -7.13 0.81
C GLN A 224 -9.75 -7.14 2.33
N GLY A 225 -8.68 -6.57 2.87
CA GLY A 225 -8.48 -6.45 4.32
C GLY A 225 -9.56 -5.57 4.96
N LEU A 226 -9.82 -4.40 4.37
CA LEU A 226 -10.86 -3.48 4.83
C LEU A 226 -12.26 -4.13 4.76
N ILE A 227 -12.63 -4.68 3.61
CA ILE A 227 -13.92 -5.39 3.44
C ILE A 227 -14.03 -6.58 4.39
N GLY A 228 -12.92 -7.32 4.60
CA GLY A 228 -12.85 -8.49 5.47
C GLY A 228 -13.21 -8.20 6.93
N GLN A 229 -13.00 -6.97 7.42
CA GLN A 229 -13.36 -6.61 8.80
C GLN A 229 -14.83 -6.19 8.97
N LEU A 230 -15.54 -5.84 7.88
CA LEU A 230 -16.91 -5.33 7.96
C LEU A 230 -17.91 -6.27 8.64
N PRO A 231 -17.89 -7.60 8.42
CA PRO A 231 -18.82 -8.52 9.09
C PRO A 231 -18.68 -8.54 10.62
N VAL A 232 -17.49 -8.20 11.12
CA VAL A 232 -17.17 -8.17 12.56
C VAL A 232 -17.45 -6.79 13.15
N LEU A 233 -17.01 -5.73 12.48
CA LEU A 233 -17.19 -4.35 12.95
C LEU A 233 -18.63 -3.88 12.83
N ARG A 234 -19.37 -4.34 11.81
CA ARG A 234 -20.78 -4.02 11.54
C ARG A 234 -21.09 -2.52 11.64
N PRO A 235 -20.50 -1.64 10.80
CA PRO A 235 -20.95 -0.26 10.67
C PRO A 235 -22.48 -0.17 10.50
N SER A 236 -23.09 0.94 10.89
CA SER A 236 -24.54 1.09 10.76
C SER A 236 -24.98 1.03 9.29
N LYS A 237 -26.26 0.72 9.04
CA LYS A 237 -26.81 0.71 7.68
C LYS A 237 -26.66 2.08 7.01
N ASP A 238 -26.85 3.16 7.75
CA ASP A 238 -26.74 4.53 7.21
C ASP A 238 -25.29 4.90 6.92
N ALA A 239 -24.34 4.52 7.78
CA ALA A 239 -22.91 4.69 7.53
C ALA A 239 -22.46 3.89 6.28
N THR A 240 -22.99 2.68 6.11
CA THR A 240 -22.73 1.84 4.93
C THR A 240 -23.27 2.48 3.66
N LYS A 241 -24.52 2.95 3.67
CA LYS A 241 -25.13 3.69 2.54
C LYS A 241 -24.36 4.96 2.21
N LEU A 242 -23.86 5.68 3.21
CA LEU A 242 -23.06 6.87 3.01
C LEU A 242 -21.76 6.54 2.27
N LEU A 243 -21.04 5.49 2.69
CA LEU A 243 -19.83 5.04 2.01
C LEU A 243 -20.12 4.62 0.56
N ASP A 244 -21.15 3.81 0.36
CA ASP A 244 -21.54 3.34 -0.96
C ASP A 244 -21.91 4.51 -1.88
N SER A 245 -22.66 5.49 -1.37
CA SER A 245 -23.04 6.69 -2.13
C SER A 245 -21.84 7.56 -2.45
N THR A 246 -20.88 7.70 -1.53
CA THR A 246 -19.65 8.47 -1.78
C THR A 246 -18.80 7.81 -2.87
N ILE A 247 -18.67 6.48 -2.86
CA ILE A 247 -17.98 5.74 -3.92
C ILE A 247 -18.74 5.89 -5.25
N GLN A 248 -20.05 5.69 -5.25
CA GLN A 248 -20.90 5.81 -6.45
C GLN A 248 -20.81 7.21 -7.08
N ASN A 249 -20.70 8.26 -6.26
CA ASN A 249 -20.64 9.66 -6.68
C ASN A 249 -19.23 10.17 -7.01
N LYS A 250 -18.21 9.29 -6.95
CA LYS A 250 -16.83 9.69 -7.22
C LYS A 250 -16.64 10.09 -8.68
N ILE A 251 -16.18 11.32 -8.89
CA ILE A 251 -15.85 11.87 -10.19
C ILE A 251 -14.38 11.59 -10.50
N VAL A 252 -14.11 10.90 -11.61
CA VAL A 252 -12.77 10.56 -12.08
C VAL A 252 -12.47 11.32 -13.38
N PRO A 253 -11.37 12.09 -13.45
CA PRO A 253 -10.95 12.70 -14.71
C PRO A 253 -10.35 11.64 -15.63
N LYS A 254 -10.89 11.52 -16.85
CA LYS A 254 -10.39 10.63 -17.90
C LYS A 254 -9.83 11.44 -19.05
N LYS A 255 -8.55 11.25 -19.36
CA LYS A 255 -7.91 11.83 -20.54
C LYS A 255 -8.23 10.97 -21.76
N LEU A 256 -8.79 11.59 -22.80
CA LEU A 256 -9.08 10.99 -24.09
C LEU A 256 -7.83 10.99 -24.99
N LYS A 257 -7.88 10.25 -26.10
CA LYS A 257 -6.76 10.11 -27.04
C LYS A 257 -6.32 11.43 -27.68
N ASP A 258 -7.26 12.35 -27.87
CA ASP A 258 -7.05 13.71 -28.39
C ASP A 258 -6.45 14.68 -27.36
N GLY A 259 -6.24 14.22 -26.12
CA GLY A 259 -5.72 15.03 -25.02
C GLY A 259 -6.77 15.71 -24.16
N THR A 260 -8.05 15.67 -24.55
CA THR A 260 -9.17 16.25 -23.81
C THR A 260 -9.41 15.51 -22.49
N VAL A 261 -9.72 16.23 -21.41
CA VAL A 261 -10.06 15.62 -20.11
C VAL A 261 -11.55 15.72 -19.87
N VAL A 262 -12.23 14.57 -19.78
CA VAL A 262 -13.65 14.47 -19.43
C VAL A 262 -13.82 14.00 -18.00
N LYS A 263 -14.87 14.47 -17.31
CA LYS A 263 -15.24 14.00 -15.97
C LYS A 263 -16.21 12.83 -16.13
N THR A 264 -15.87 11.67 -15.57
CA THR A 264 -16.73 10.50 -15.57
C THR A 264 -17.09 10.10 -14.15
N GLN A 265 -18.19 9.36 -14.01
CA GLN A 265 -18.62 8.77 -12.74
C GLN A 265 -18.66 7.24 -12.92
N PRO A 266 -17.49 6.58 -12.91
CA PRO A 266 -17.40 5.18 -13.33
C PRO A 266 -18.13 4.24 -12.36
N PHE A 267 -18.20 4.60 -11.07
CA PHE A 267 -18.75 3.72 -10.03
C PHE A 267 -20.24 3.90 -9.75
N LYS A 268 -20.99 4.61 -10.61
CA LYS A 268 -22.43 4.88 -10.40
C LYS A 268 -23.27 3.63 -10.14
N ASN A 269 -22.86 2.48 -10.68
CA ASN A 269 -23.53 1.18 -10.55
C ASN A 269 -22.84 0.26 -9.51
N PHE A 270 -21.98 0.80 -8.65
CA PHE A 270 -21.33 0.03 -7.59
C PHE A 270 -22.39 -0.49 -6.61
N PRO A 271 -22.53 -1.82 -6.40
CA PRO A 271 -23.60 -2.40 -5.60
C PRO A 271 -23.42 -2.22 -4.09
N GLY A 272 -22.27 -1.70 -3.65
CA GLY A 272 -21.97 -1.41 -2.26
C GLY A 272 -20.96 -2.37 -1.63
N VAL A 273 -20.31 -1.94 -0.56
CA VAL A 273 -19.22 -2.68 0.12
C VAL A 273 -19.69 -3.93 0.87
N THR A 274 -21.01 -4.08 1.05
CA THR A 274 -21.63 -5.24 1.71
C THR A 274 -22.37 -6.16 0.75
N SER A 275 -22.25 -5.95 -0.57
CA SER A 275 -22.86 -6.81 -1.57
C SER A 275 -22.28 -8.22 -1.53
N GLU A 276 -23.09 -9.24 -1.83
CA GLU A 276 -22.66 -10.65 -1.80
C GLU A 276 -21.49 -10.92 -2.76
N ASN A 277 -21.42 -10.19 -3.87
CA ASN A 277 -20.41 -10.31 -4.92
C ASN A 277 -19.23 -9.33 -4.78
N ILE A 278 -19.07 -8.65 -3.62
CA ILE A 278 -18.03 -7.62 -3.46
C ILE A 278 -16.61 -8.15 -3.74
N TYR A 279 -16.31 -9.39 -3.36
CA TYR A 279 -15.00 -9.99 -3.61
C TYR A 279 -14.76 -10.27 -5.10
N ASP A 280 -15.79 -10.69 -5.84
CA ASP A 280 -15.69 -10.93 -7.27
C ASP A 280 -15.48 -9.61 -8.01
N ILE A 281 -16.19 -8.55 -7.60
CA ILE A 281 -16.00 -7.20 -8.13
C ILE A 281 -14.58 -6.69 -7.87
N MET A 282 -14.04 -6.89 -6.67
CA MET A 282 -12.66 -6.49 -6.34
C MET A 282 -11.62 -7.32 -7.10
N SER A 283 -11.94 -8.54 -7.53
CA SER A 283 -11.03 -9.43 -8.27
C SER A 283 -11.07 -9.20 -9.78
N GLN A 284 -12.26 -9.00 -10.35
CA GLN A 284 -12.49 -9.01 -11.80
C GLN A 284 -12.91 -7.64 -12.35
N GLY A 285 -13.42 -6.77 -11.49
CA GLY A 285 -14.04 -5.51 -11.90
C GLY A 285 -15.43 -5.72 -12.49
N THR A 286 -15.87 -4.75 -13.28
CA THR A 286 -17.14 -4.82 -14.02
C THR A 286 -16.93 -4.27 -15.44
N LYS A 287 -18.00 -4.22 -16.24
CA LYS A 287 -17.99 -3.52 -17.53
C LYS A 287 -17.72 -2.00 -17.40
N ASP A 288 -18.02 -1.41 -16.24
CA ASP A 288 -17.99 0.05 -16.04
C ASP A 288 -16.65 0.53 -15.44
N TYR A 289 -15.94 -0.34 -14.73
CA TYR A 289 -14.68 -0.02 -14.04
C TYR A 289 -13.81 -1.26 -13.82
N SER A 290 -12.50 -1.07 -13.79
CA SER A 290 -11.55 -2.16 -13.54
C SER A 290 -11.53 -2.59 -12.07
N ALA A 291 -11.07 -3.82 -11.81
CA ALA A 291 -10.84 -4.34 -10.47
C ALA A 291 -9.95 -3.40 -9.63
N GLY A 292 -8.86 -2.89 -10.21
CA GLY A 292 -7.92 -2.02 -9.49
C GLY A 292 -8.50 -0.65 -9.18
N ASP A 293 -9.32 -0.09 -10.07
CA ASP A 293 -9.97 1.20 -9.84
C ASP A 293 -10.96 1.15 -8.68
N ILE A 294 -11.77 0.08 -8.58
CA ILE A 294 -12.72 -0.06 -7.47
C ILE A 294 -12.03 -0.35 -6.14
N ARG A 295 -10.98 -1.18 -6.13
CA ARG A 295 -10.16 -1.41 -4.93
C ARG A 295 -9.57 -0.12 -4.40
N LYS A 296 -9.01 0.69 -5.30
CA LYS A 296 -8.48 2.01 -4.99
C LYS A 296 -9.57 2.94 -4.45
N ALA A 297 -10.73 2.99 -5.08
CA ALA A 297 -11.85 3.80 -4.60
C ALA A 297 -12.29 3.40 -3.19
N ILE A 298 -12.46 2.11 -2.91
CA ILE A 298 -12.81 1.60 -1.58
C ILE A 298 -11.76 2.03 -0.54
N ALA A 299 -10.48 1.79 -0.81
CA ALA A 299 -9.40 2.11 0.11
C ALA A 299 -9.29 3.63 0.39
N GLU A 300 -9.38 4.46 -0.65
CA GLU A 300 -9.31 5.93 -0.53
C GLU A 300 -10.52 6.53 0.20
N GLU A 301 -11.73 6.00 -0.02
CA GLU A 301 -12.89 6.50 0.71
C GLU A 301 -12.83 6.06 2.17
N MET A 302 -12.53 4.79 2.46
CA MET A 302 -12.45 4.28 3.83
C MET A 302 -11.27 4.84 4.63
N SER A 303 -10.23 5.40 4.00
CA SER A 303 -9.12 6.06 4.71
C SER A 303 -9.51 7.40 5.35
N LYS A 304 -10.63 8.00 4.92
CA LYS A 304 -11.06 9.30 5.44
C LYS A 304 -11.52 9.20 6.89
N ALA A 305 -11.21 10.24 7.66
CA ALA A 305 -11.59 10.37 9.06
C ALA A 305 -13.11 10.19 9.28
N GLU A 306 -13.95 10.67 8.35
CA GLU A 306 -15.41 10.52 8.44
C GLU A 306 -15.86 9.06 8.54
N PHE A 307 -15.27 8.16 7.74
CA PHE A 307 -15.63 6.73 7.79
C PHE A 307 -14.95 6.02 8.96
N ARG A 308 -13.72 6.40 9.31
CA ARG A 308 -13.07 5.92 10.53
C ARG A 308 -13.93 6.20 11.77
N ASP A 309 -14.50 7.39 11.86
CA ASP A 309 -15.31 7.85 13.00
C ASP A 309 -16.71 7.22 13.00
N LEU A 310 -17.19 6.73 11.84
CA LEU A 310 -18.38 5.89 11.73
C LEU A 310 -18.12 4.40 12.02
N GLY A 311 -16.89 4.04 12.40
CA GLY A 311 -16.51 2.69 12.83
C GLY A 311 -16.12 1.74 11.71
N PHE A 312 -15.79 2.28 10.53
CA PHE A 312 -15.11 1.50 9.50
C PHE A 312 -13.67 1.14 9.92
N PRO A 313 -13.06 0.13 9.29
CA PRO A 313 -11.65 -0.23 9.45
C PRO A 313 -10.68 0.93 9.24
N LYS A 314 -9.53 0.90 9.92
CA LYS A 314 -8.47 1.90 9.74
C LYS A 314 -7.58 1.49 8.57
N TRP A 315 -7.50 2.36 7.56
CA TRP A 315 -6.64 2.15 6.38
C TRP A 315 -5.16 1.94 6.76
N ASP A 316 -4.63 2.77 7.66
CA ASP A 316 -3.22 2.70 8.12
C ASP A 316 -2.85 1.35 8.71
N THR A 317 -3.81 0.66 9.35
CA THR A 317 -3.58 -0.68 9.90
C THR A 317 -3.21 -1.67 8.80
N PHE A 318 -3.90 -1.62 7.65
CA PHE A 318 -3.64 -2.53 6.55
C PHE A 318 -2.45 -2.09 5.72
N THR A 319 -2.26 -0.79 5.47
CA THR A 319 -1.09 -0.35 4.71
C THR A 319 0.21 -0.67 5.41
N ASN A 320 0.28 -0.48 6.74
CA ASN A 320 1.46 -0.84 7.52
C ASN A 320 1.71 -2.35 7.59
N LEU A 321 0.65 -3.18 7.52
CA LEU A 321 0.78 -4.65 7.51
C LEU A 321 1.18 -5.21 6.14
N VAL A 322 0.63 -4.62 5.08
CA VAL A 322 0.83 -5.08 3.70
C VAL A 322 2.15 -4.60 3.16
N ASN A 323 2.55 -3.36 3.45
CA ASN A 323 3.75 -2.78 2.90
C ASN A 323 5.03 -3.31 3.57
N GLU A 324 6.11 -3.39 2.81
CA GLU A 324 7.43 -3.75 3.31
C GLU A 324 7.95 -2.67 4.28
N PRO A 325 8.52 -3.08 5.44
CA PRO A 325 9.18 -2.14 6.34
C PRO A 325 10.28 -1.34 5.63
N GLY A 326 10.33 -0.03 5.87
CA GLY A 326 11.34 0.85 5.28
C GLY A 326 11.10 1.24 3.81
N ALA A 327 9.99 0.81 3.20
CA ALA A 327 9.61 1.29 1.87
C ALA A 327 9.38 2.81 1.86
N TYR A 328 9.88 3.47 0.81
CA TYR A 328 9.67 4.91 0.60
C TYR A 328 9.50 5.23 -0.89
N THR A 329 8.88 6.39 -1.16
CA THR A 329 8.61 6.82 -2.54
C THR A 329 9.92 7.06 -3.28
N GLY A 330 10.09 6.41 -4.43
CA GLY A 330 11.31 6.51 -5.23
C GLY A 330 12.45 5.62 -4.74
N ALA A 331 12.23 4.71 -3.79
CA ALA A 331 13.17 3.62 -3.53
C ALA A 331 13.29 2.74 -4.78
N SER A 332 14.51 2.42 -5.20
CA SER A 332 14.78 1.73 -6.46
C SER A 332 15.90 0.72 -6.32
N GLY A 333 15.94 -0.28 -7.20
CA GLY A 333 16.99 -1.30 -7.20
C GLY A 333 16.93 -2.27 -6.01
N GLY A 334 15.77 -2.37 -5.34
CA GLY A 334 15.55 -3.39 -4.30
C GLY A 334 15.38 -4.79 -4.89
N VAL A 335 14.80 -4.86 -6.10
CA VAL A 335 14.78 -6.07 -6.93
C VAL A 335 15.02 -5.66 -8.39
N MET A 336 15.87 -6.41 -9.06
CA MET A 336 16.27 -6.24 -10.45
C MET A 336 16.23 -7.58 -11.16
N PHE A 337 16.00 -7.55 -12.47
CA PHE A 337 15.97 -8.76 -13.29
C PHE A 337 16.53 -8.48 -14.68
N LYS A 338 17.11 -9.51 -15.31
CA LYS A 338 17.63 -9.42 -16.68
C LYS A 338 16.46 -9.43 -17.65
N ALA A 339 16.39 -8.47 -18.56
CA ALA A 339 15.38 -8.51 -19.62
C ALA A 339 15.57 -9.77 -20.48
N LYS A 340 14.48 -10.35 -20.98
CA LYS A 340 14.52 -11.46 -21.96
C LYS A 340 14.36 -10.88 -23.37
N PRO A 341 15.44 -10.78 -24.18
CA PRO A 341 15.35 -10.18 -25.52
C PRO A 341 14.33 -10.91 -26.40
N GLY A 342 13.44 -10.15 -27.04
CA GLY A 342 12.36 -10.72 -27.85
C GLY A 342 11.27 -11.42 -27.02
N GLY A 343 11.30 -11.29 -25.70
CA GLY A 343 10.32 -11.87 -24.80
C GLY A 343 8.91 -11.33 -25.04
N GLN A 344 7.92 -12.18 -24.82
CA GLN A 344 6.50 -11.82 -24.78
C GLN A 344 5.97 -12.00 -23.36
N ILE A 345 4.86 -11.34 -23.05
CA ILE A 345 4.21 -11.51 -21.74
C ILE A 345 3.88 -12.98 -21.49
N LEU A 346 3.94 -13.39 -20.24
CA LEU A 346 3.66 -14.75 -19.78
C LEU A 346 2.32 -14.79 -19.06
N THR A 347 1.73 -15.99 -18.96
CA THR A 347 0.63 -16.29 -18.04
C THR A 347 1.19 -17.20 -16.95
N PRO A 348 1.62 -16.65 -15.80
CA PRO A 348 2.26 -17.44 -14.74
C PRO A 348 1.29 -18.46 -14.14
N SER A 349 1.78 -19.61 -13.70
CA SER A 349 0.96 -20.56 -12.93
C SER A 349 0.61 -20.03 -11.54
N TYR A 350 1.47 -19.17 -11.00
CA TYR A 350 1.21 -18.50 -9.74
C TYR A 350 0.11 -17.44 -9.91
N GLU A 351 -1.08 -17.74 -9.38
CA GLU A 351 -2.24 -16.85 -9.45
C GLU A 351 -2.07 -15.62 -8.55
N HIS A 352 -1.87 -14.45 -9.15
CA HIS A 352 -1.88 -13.17 -8.45
C HIS A 352 -3.29 -12.56 -8.45
N GLY A 353 -3.87 -12.31 -7.28
CA GLY A 353 -5.21 -11.77 -7.07
C GLY A 353 -5.42 -10.32 -7.55
N SER A 354 -4.43 -9.73 -8.23
CA SER A 354 -4.51 -8.40 -8.85
C SER A 354 -4.07 -8.35 -10.30
N TYR A 355 -3.30 -9.33 -10.77
CA TYR A 355 -2.54 -9.27 -12.01
C TYR A 355 -2.56 -10.64 -12.67
N THR A 356 -2.69 -10.67 -13.99
CA THR A 356 -2.83 -11.94 -14.74
C THR A 356 -1.71 -12.16 -15.76
N ALA A 357 -0.76 -11.22 -15.86
CA ALA A 357 0.35 -11.30 -16.80
C ALA A 357 1.70 -11.16 -16.09
N GLY A 358 2.67 -11.95 -16.54
CA GLY A 358 4.06 -11.90 -16.16
C GLY A 358 4.92 -11.16 -17.18
N ILE A 359 5.90 -10.41 -16.71
CA ILE A 359 6.99 -9.87 -17.55
C ILE A 359 8.12 -10.90 -17.56
N PRO A 360 8.58 -11.36 -18.73
CA PRO A 360 9.61 -12.40 -18.81
C PRO A 360 11.00 -11.89 -18.39
N THR A 361 11.84 -12.79 -17.89
CA THR A 361 13.23 -12.53 -17.52
C THR A 361 14.15 -13.68 -17.91
N GLU A 362 15.46 -13.42 -18.05
CA GLU A 362 16.48 -14.49 -18.10
C GLU A 362 17.04 -14.83 -16.71
N GLY A 363 16.58 -14.13 -15.67
CA GLY A 363 16.99 -14.36 -14.30
C GLY A 363 16.85 -13.13 -13.43
N VAL A 364 16.43 -13.36 -12.19
CA VAL A 364 16.30 -12.33 -11.16
C VAL A 364 17.63 -12.16 -10.43
N LEU A 365 18.08 -10.90 -10.33
CA LEU A 365 19.36 -10.51 -9.75
C LEU A 365 19.25 -10.21 -8.24
N GLY A 366 18.06 -9.89 -7.75
CA GLY A 366 17.89 -9.30 -6.42
C GLY A 366 18.17 -7.80 -6.43
N GLY A 367 18.64 -7.24 -5.32
CA GLY A 367 18.89 -5.80 -5.18
C GLY A 367 20.35 -5.39 -5.19
N PHE A 368 20.63 -4.12 -4.89
CA PHE A 368 22.01 -3.66 -4.68
C PHE A 368 22.56 -4.15 -3.36
N LYS A 369 23.81 -4.61 -3.36
CA LYS A 369 24.57 -4.91 -2.15
C LYS A 369 25.30 -3.64 -1.69
N ASN A 370 25.17 -3.24 -0.42
CA ASN A 370 25.99 -2.17 0.16
C ASN A 370 27.37 -2.68 0.60
N ALA A 371 28.26 -1.79 1.04
CA ALA A 371 29.60 -2.17 1.51
C ALA A 371 29.59 -3.11 2.73
N ALA A 372 28.51 -3.14 3.52
CA ALA A 372 28.30 -4.08 4.62
C ALA A 372 27.77 -5.45 4.16
N GLY A 373 27.45 -5.58 2.87
CA GLY A 373 26.96 -6.80 2.26
C GLY A 373 25.45 -6.99 2.31
N GLU A 374 24.70 -5.98 2.74
CA GLU A 374 23.25 -6.00 2.86
C GLU A 374 22.58 -5.60 1.54
N ILE A 375 21.43 -6.22 1.24
CA ILE A 375 20.61 -5.81 0.09
C ILE A 375 19.79 -4.58 0.46
N VAL A 376 20.01 -3.48 -0.26
CA VAL A 376 19.35 -2.20 0.01
C VAL A 376 18.82 -1.56 -1.28
N THR A 377 17.88 -0.64 -1.12
CA THR A 377 17.41 0.22 -2.21
C THR A 377 18.24 1.51 -2.28
N VAL A 378 18.28 2.13 -3.46
CA VAL A 378 18.82 3.47 -3.69
C VAL A 378 17.71 4.42 -4.15
N PRO A 379 17.84 5.74 -3.99
CA PRO A 379 16.94 6.69 -4.64
C PRO A 379 16.93 6.54 -6.16
N ASP A 380 15.75 6.57 -6.76
CA ASP A 380 15.52 6.46 -8.21
C ASP A 380 16.32 7.47 -9.04
N TYR A 381 16.47 8.70 -8.56
CA TYR A 381 17.27 9.73 -9.24
C TYR A 381 18.78 9.45 -9.25
N LYS A 382 19.28 8.48 -8.47
CA LYS A 382 20.69 8.05 -8.54
C LYS A 382 20.92 7.04 -9.65
N ILE A 383 20.01 6.07 -9.83
CA ILE A 383 20.16 5.05 -10.87
C ILE A 383 19.65 5.53 -12.25
N PHE A 384 18.57 6.31 -12.28
CA PHE A 384 18.02 6.91 -13.51
C PHE A 384 18.46 8.38 -13.66
N ARG A 385 19.73 8.64 -13.38
CA ARG A 385 20.31 9.99 -13.28
C ARG A 385 20.02 10.83 -14.53
N LYS A 386 20.30 10.31 -15.73
CA LYS A 386 20.16 11.06 -17.00
C LYS A 386 18.69 11.41 -17.26
N THR A 387 17.79 10.48 -16.96
CA THR A 387 16.34 10.65 -17.10
C THR A 387 15.83 11.73 -16.16
N PHE A 388 16.25 11.71 -14.89
CA PHE A 388 15.86 12.72 -13.92
C PHE A 388 16.44 14.10 -14.27
N GLU A 389 17.73 14.19 -14.61
CA GLU A 389 18.37 15.44 -15.04
C GLU A 389 17.67 16.04 -16.26
N ARG A 390 17.45 15.24 -17.31
CA ARG A 390 16.76 15.68 -18.53
C ARG A 390 15.37 16.23 -18.24
N LEU A 391 14.58 15.53 -17.43
CA LEU A 391 13.20 15.95 -17.14
C LEU A 391 13.14 17.14 -16.17
N ARG A 392 14.06 17.25 -15.21
CA ARG A 392 14.21 18.45 -14.36
C ARG A 392 14.56 19.68 -15.19
N ASN A 393 15.45 19.53 -16.18
CA ASN A 393 15.78 20.60 -17.14
C ASN A 393 14.58 21.03 -18.00
N GLN A 394 13.54 20.19 -18.11
CA GLN A 394 12.25 20.53 -18.74
C GLN A 394 11.24 21.13 -17.75
N GLY A 395 11.67 21.48 -16.54
CA GLY A 395 10.82 22.03 -15.48
C GLY A 395 9.90 21.01 -14.80
N LYS A 396 10.16 19.70 -14.94
CA LYS A 396 9.38 18.67 -14.24
C LYS A 396 9.86 18.52 -12.81
N THR A 397 8.89 18.43 -11.89
CA THR A 397 9.17 18.03 -10.50
C THR A 397 9.43 16.52 -10.42
N ASP A 398 10.14 16.07 -9.38
CA ASP A 398 10.37 14.63 -9.16
C ASP A 398 9.08 13.81 -9.10
N ALA A 399 8.00 14.37 -8.56
CA ALA A 399 6.68 13.74 -8.58
C ALA A 399 6.15 13.55 -10.01
N ASN A 400 6.34 14.55 -10.88
CA ASN A 400 5.99 14.43 -12.30
C ASN A 400 6.88 13.41 -13.02
N ILE A 401 8.16 13.34 -12.66
CA ILE A 401 9.11 12.38 -13.23
C ILE A 401 8.72 10.95 -12.86
N ARG A 402 8.43 10.68 -11.59
CA ARG A 402 7.95 9.36 -11.13
C ARG A 402 6.64 8.94 -11.81
N THR A 403 5.73 9.89 -11.99
CA THR A 403 4.50 9.66 -12.78
C THR A 403 4.80 9.35 -14.25
N SER A 404 5.83 9.98 -14.83
CA SER A 404 6.29 9.73 -16.20
C SER A 404 6.93 8.35 -16.33
N ILE A 405 7.76 7.94 -15.37
CA ILE A 405 8.39 6.62 -15.30
C ILE A 405 7.35 5.48 -15.30
N LEU A 406 6.22 5.69 -14.62
CA LEU A 406 5.10 4.75 -14.62
C LEU A 406 4.41 4.65 -15.99
N LYS A 407 4.29 5.76 -16.72
CA LYS A 407 3.37 5.89 -17.87
C LYS A 407 4.05 5.86 -19.22
N ALA A 408 5.34 6.16 -19.30
CA ALA A 408 6.07 6.29 -20.54
C ALA A 408 7.24 5.31 -20.62
N HIS A 409 7.74 5.14 -21.84
CA HIS A 409 8.93 4.36 -22.13
C HIS A 409 10.16 5.18 -21.78
N HIS A 410 10.86 4.73 -20.74
CA HIS A 410 12.13 5.29 -20.30
C HIS A 410 13.12 4.16 -20.11
N GLY A 411 14.39 4.50 -20.28
CA GLY A 411 15.56 3.70 -19.98
C GLY A 411 16.81 4.52 -20.28
N GLU A 412 17.95 4.13 -19.73
CA GLU A 412 19.22 4.79 -19.99
C GLU A 412 20.39 3.82 -19.87
N GLN A 413 21.45 4.06 -20.65
CA GLN A 413 22.71 3.36 -20.46
C GLN A 413 23.43 3.94 -19.24
N VAL A 414 23.83 3.06 -18.33
CA VAL A 414 24.56 3.40 -17.12
C VAL A 414 26.00 3.73 -17.48
N ASP A 415 26.48 4.88 -17.00
CA ASP A 415 27.85 5.35 -17.20
C ASP A 415 28.63 5.44 -15.89
N GLN A 416 29.93 5.74 -15.99
CA GLN A 416 30.83 5.88 -14.86
C GLN A 416 30.30 6.86 -13.80
N GLN A 417 29.74 7.99 -14.20
CA GLN A 417 29.20 8.97 -13.27
C GLN A 417 28.02 8.41 -12.45
N THR A 418 27.14 7.62 -13.07
CA THR A 418 26.07 6.91 -12.37
C THR A 418 26.66 5.86 -11.41
N ILE A 419 27.65 5.08 -11.85
CA ILE A 419 28.32 4.08 -11.00
C ILE A 419 28.98 4.71 -9.78
N ASP A 420 29.76 5.79 -9.95
CA ASP A 420 30.44 6.48 -8.85
C ASP A 420 29.42 7.01 -7.82
N GLY A 421 28.32 7.58 -8.29
CA GLY A 421 27.25 8.09 -7.44
C GLY A 421 26.49 6.99 -6.66
N LEU A 422 26.44 5.77 -7.20
CA LEU A 422 25.89 4.59 -6.52
C LEU A 422 26.90 4.01 -5.53
N LEU A 423 28.17 3.87 -5.91
CA LEU A 423 29.23 3.37 -5.03
C LEU A 423 29.38 4.25 -3.80
N GLN A 424 29.36 5.58 -3.97
CA GLN A 424 29.38 6.52 -2.86
C GLN A 424 28.16 6.37 -1.95
N TYR A 425 26.95 6.27 -2.53
CA TYR A 425 25.73 6.12 -1.74
C TYR A 425 25.69 4.82 -0.94
N LEU A 426 26.25 3.75 -1.51
CA LEU A 426 26.27 2.41 -0.91
C LEU A 426 27.49 2.19 0.02
N GLY A 427 28.32 3.22 0.22
CA GLY A 427 29.43 3.22 1.17
C GLY A 427 30.68 2.46 0.70
N TYR A 428 30.81 2.17 -0.59
CA TYR A 428 32.02 1.54 -1.14
C TYR A 428 33.19 2.52 -1.24
N ILE A 429 32.87 3.80 -1.38
CA ILE A 429 33.84 4.90 -1.45
C ILE A 429 33.34 6.10 -0.60
N PRO A 430 34.25 6.94 -0.09
CA PRO A 430 33.92 8.06 0.81
C PRO A 430 32.97 9.13 0.25
#